data_AF-A0A0S7YJM2-F1
#
_entry.id   AF-A0A0S7YJM2-F1
#
_cell.length_a   1.000
_cell.length_b   1.000
_cell.length_c   1.000
_cell.angle_alpha   90.00
_cell.angle_beta   90.00
_cell.angle_gamma   90.00
#
_symmetry.space_group_name_H-M   'P 1'
#
loop_
_entity.id
_entity.type
_entity.pdbx_description
1 polymer ?
#
loop_
_entity_poly.entity_id
_entity_poly.type
_entity_poly.pdbx_seq_one_letter_code
_entity_poly.pdbx_strand_id
1 'polypeptide(L)'
;AAAGAVFVASVDAHTVHALEAGSGKPLWRFTAGGRVDSPPTLYRGMALVGSADGWVYALRASDGALAWRFRAAPDDRRTVVNGQLESVWPVHGSVLVHQDKVVVAAGRSSYLDGGIRLYRLDPKTGRMLSETVMYSPDPETGKQPTPVERQDVQGALSDILLADGGDVYMRHVKLDFEGGSQTNKGVHLFSPIGLLDDTWWHRAYWVVSDHFLAHWSGWWKIGNVVPAGRILSYDEASVFGYGRNKYVGGNTGQWRGGETYRLFACDRAPAREPPQPPKTQPARKDASKKGRGTRQPAPPPKTNRWETPLPFYVRAMAVAGDVLFIAGPPERIETRGQGEGALTLKNAEEAVAAWEGKRGALLWAVSAKDGKKLAECPLGTPPVWDGMAATTGRLYLATADGNVLCLTGKP
;
A
#
# COMPACT_ATOMS: atom_id res chain seq x y z
N ALA A 1 1.58 16.10 -8.55
CA ALA A 1 1.65 17.52 -8.98
C ALA A 1 0.70 17.73 -10.15
N ALA A 2 0.12 18.91 -10.31
CA ALA A 2 -0.68 19.28 -11.48
C ALA A 2 -0.59 20.79 -11.71
N ALA A 3 -0.63 21.22 -12.98
CA ALA A 3 -0.70 22.63 -13.39
C ALA A 3 0.34 23.56 -12.69
N GLY A 4 1.57 23.08 -12.49
CA GLY A 4 2.63 23.85 -11.83
C GLY A 4 2.57 23.89 -10.30
N ALA A 5 1.73 23.08 -9.66
CA ALA A 5 1.64 22.94 -8.21
C ALA A 5 1.86 21.50 -7.73
N VAL A 6 2.46 21.36 -6.54
CA VAL A 6 2.64 20.11 -5.79
C VAL A 6 1.72 20.15 -4.58
N PHE A 7 1.03 19.04 -4.30
CA PHE A 7 0.09 18.94 -3.19
C PHE A 7 0.62 17.93 -2.19
N VAL A 8 0.68 18.33 -0.92
CA VAL A 8 1.21 17.50 0.17
C VAL A 8 0.31 17.58 1.39
N ALA A 9 0.21 16.46 2.11
CA ALA A 9 -0.48 16.39 3.39
C ALA A 9 0.54 16.45 4.52
N SER A 10 0.28 17.28 5.53
CA SER A 10 0.95 17.25 6.82
C SER A 10 0.04 16.50 7.79
N VAL A 11 0.35 15.22 7.98
CA VAL A 11 -0.54 14.23 8.59
C VAL A 11 -1.02 14.68 9.97
N ASP A 12 -0.10 14.99 10.87
CA ASP A 12 -0.41 15.34 12.27
C ASP A 12 -0.86 16.80 12.46
N ALA A 13 -0.61 17.67 11.47
CA ALA A 13 -1.11 19.04 11.47
C ALA A 13 -2.51 19.17 10.85
N HIS A 14 -3.06 18.07 10.32
CA HIS A 14 -4.38 18.00 9.67
C HIS A 14 -4.48 18.92 8.45
N THR A 15 -3.34 19.26 7.83
CA THR A 15 -3.30 20.24 6.74
C THR A 15 -2.94 19.65 5.40
N VAL A 16 -3.55 20.22 4.36
CA VAL A 16 -3.14 20.03 2.96
C VAL A 16 -2.56 21.33 2.46
N HIS A 17 -1.42 21.24 1.78
CA HIS A 17 -0.70 22.36 1.22
C HIS A 17 -0.60 22.21 -0.29
N ALA A 18 -0.75 23.32 -1.00
CA ALA A 18 -0.26 23.43 -2.37
C ALA A 18 0.97 24.33 -2.39
N LEU A 19 2.01 23.86 -3.07
CA LEU A 19 3.27 24.55 -3.25
C LEU A 19 3.51 24.76 -4.73
N GLU A 20 4.05 25.92 -5.10
CA GLU A 20 4.50 26.15 -6.48
C GLU A 20 5.64 25.19 -6.80
N ALA A 21 5.50 24.46 -7.90
CA ALA A 21 6.38 23.34 -8.23
C ALA A 21 7.82 23.75 -8.58
N GLY A 22 8.05 25.02 -8.94
CA GLY A 22 9.35 25.55 -9.33
C GLY A 22 10.14 26.11 -8.13
N SER A 23 9.50 26.97 -7.34
CA SER A 23 10.14 27.68 -6.22
C SER A 23 9.85 27.10 -4.84
N GLY A 24 8.86 26.20 -4.72
CA GLY A 24 8.39 25.69 -3.44
C GLY A 24 7.56 26.69 -2.63
N LYS A 25 7.26 27.88 -3.17
CA LYS A 25 6.45 28.89 -2.46
C LYS A 25 5.07 28.34 -2.12
N PRO A 26 4.56 28.56 -0.90
CA PRO A 26 3.20 28.16 -0.56
C PRO A 26 2.19 28.94 -1.41
N LEU A 27 1.30 28.21 -2.08
CA LEU A 27 0.17 28.78 -2.82
C LEU A 27 -1.05 28.90 -1.92
N TRP A 28 -1.39 27.82 -1.22
CA TRP A 28 -2.49 27.79 -0.27
C TRP A 28 -2.32 26.67 0.77
N ARG A 29 -3.10 26.77 1.85
CA ARG A 29 -3.23 25.75 2.90
C ARG A 29 -4.70 25.56 3.25
N PHE A 30 -5.11 24.31 3.44
CA PHE A 30 -6.41 23.93 3.99
C PHE A 30 -6.20 23.10 5.26
N THR A 31 -7.02 23.30 6.29
CA THR A 31 -7.02 22.51 7.53
C THR A 31 -8.31 21.69 7.59
N ALA A 32 -8.18 20.36 7.59
CA ALA A 32 -9.28 19.43 7.82
C ALA A 32 -9.55 19.27 9.33
N GLY A 33 -10.64 18.58 9.69
CA GLY A 33 -10.98 18.33 11.09
C GLY A 33 -10.20 17.16 11.73
N GLY A 34 -9.33 16.50 10.97
CA GLY A 34 -8.53 15.36 11.41
C GLY A 34 -7.45 15.02 10.39
N ARG A 35 -6.67 13.97 10.70
CA ARG A 35 -5.51 13.57 9.88
C ARG A 35 -5.88 13.35 8.41
N VAL A 36 -4.98 13.79 7.55
CA VAL A 36 -4.94 13.43 6.13
C VAL A 36 -3.69 12.57 5.96
N ASP A 37 -3.87 11.25 5.99
CA ASP A 37 -2.79 10.27 6.14
C ASP A 37 -2.06 9.91 4.84
N SER A 38 -2.55 10.41 3.71
CA SER A 38 -2.04 10.09 2.38
C SER A 38 -2.33 11.24 1.39
N PRO A 39 -1.60 11.32 0.25
CA PRO A 39 -1.66 12.48 -0.64
C PRO A 39 -3.06 12.75 -1.25
N PRO A 40 -3.42 14.02 -1.52
CA PRO A 40 -4.65 14.34 -2.24
C PRO A 40 -4.71 13.72 -3.64
N THR A 41 -5.89 13.28 -4.06
CA THR A 41 -6.14 12.86 -5.44
C THR A 41 -6.58 14.04 -6.28
N LEU A 42 -5.87 14.30 -7.38
CA LEU A 42 -6.17 15.43 -8.26
C LEU A 42 -7.08 14.98 -9.39
N TYR A 43 -8.22 15.66 -9.57
CA TYR A 43 -9.16 15.35 -10.62
C TYR A 43 -9.93 16.60 -11.09
N ARG A 44 -9.90 16.88 -12.40
CA ARG A 44 -10.64 17.98 -13.05
C ARG A 44 -10.53 19.34 -12.30
N GLY A 45 -9.32 19.71 -11.89
CA GLY A 45 -9.05 20.97 -11.19
C GLY A 45 -9.42 20.97 -9.70
N MET A 46 -9.75 19.82 -9.12
CA MET A 46 -9.97 19.63 -7.69
C MET A 46 -8.86 18.79 -7.06
N ALA A 47 -8.54 19.09 -5.81
CA ALA A 47 -7.83 18.21 -4.90
C ALA A 47 -8.86 17.56 -3.97
N LEU A 48 -9.06 16.25 -4.15
CA LEU A 48 -9.99 15.43 -3.39
C LEU A 48 -9.24 14.75 -2.25
N VAL A 49 -9.77 14.87 -1.04
CA VAL A 49 -9.07 14.50 0.20
C VAL A 49 -10.03 13.84 1.17
N GLY A 50 -9.76 12.61 1.58
CA GLY A 50 -10.40 12.02 2.75
C GLY A 50 -9.73 12.47 4.04
N SER A 51 -10.45 12.42 5.15
CA SER A 51 -9.87 12.70 6.46
C SER A 51 -10.34 11.70 7.49
N ALA A 52 -9.46 11.47 8.47
CA ALA A 52 -9.78 10.69 9.66
C ALA A 52 -10.93 11.30 10.48
N ASP A 53 -11.35 12.53 10.19
CA ASP A 53 -12.53 13.14 10.77
C ASP A 53 -13.87 12.58 10.24
N GLY A 54 -13.84 11.69 9.24
CA GLY A 54 -15.01 11.06 8.63
C GLY A 54 -15.60 11.82 7.44
N TRP A 55 -14.90 12.84 6.94
CA TRP A 55 -15.31 13.63 5.78
C TRP A 55 -14.43 13.37 4.56
N VAL A 56 -15.01 13.66 3.40
CA VAL A 56 -14.31 13.87 2.14
C VAL A 56 -14.44 15.35 1.77
N TYR A 57 -13.33 15.97 1.42
CA TYR A 57 -13.23 17.37 1.01
C TYR A 57 -12.83 17.44 -0.45
N ALA A 58 -13.47 18.33 -1.20
CA ALA A 58 -13.00 18.75 -2.51
C ALA A 58 -12.58 20.21 -2.47
N LEU A 59 -11.30 20.44 -2.71
CA LEU A 59 -10.70 21.76 -2.73
C LEU A 59 -10.41 22.13 -4.16
N ARG A 60 -10.65 23.38 -4.55
CA ARG A 60 -10.20 23.86 -5.85
C ARG A 60 -8.66 23.86 -5.87
N ALA A 61 -8.07 23.18 -6.84
CA ALA A 61 -6.61 23.01 -6.90
C ALA A 61 -5.85 24.34 -7.04
N SER A 62 -6.48 25.37 -7.61
CA SER A 62 -5.84 26.68 -7.84
C SER A 62 -5.67 27.54 -6.59
N ASP A 63 -6.59 27.47 -5.63
CA ASP A 63 -6.62 28.40 -4.48
C ASP A 63 -6.97 27.74 -3.13
N GLY A 64 -7.25 26.44 -3.12
CA GLY A 64 -7.59 25.69 -1.91
C GLY A 64 -9.00 25.95 -1.39
N ALA A 65 -9.83 26.72 -2.11
CA ALA A 65 -11.19 27.00 -1.70
C ALA A 65 -12.02 25.71 -1.65
N LEU A 66 -12.77 25.51 -0.57
CA LEU A 66 -13.67 24.38 -0.42
C LEU A 66 -14.80 24.46 -1.45
N ALA A 67 -14.82 23.53 -2.40
CA ALA A 67 -15.87 23.43 -3.40
C ALA A 67 -17.08 22.65 -2.87
N TRP A 68 -16.82 21.51 -2.22
CA TRP A 68 -17.83 20.71 -1.54
C TRP A 68 -17.17 19.84 -0.46
N ARG A 69 -17.99 19.33 0.46
CA ARG A 69 -17.61 18.26 1.40
C ARG A 69 -18.74 17.25 1.54
N PHE A 70 -18.38 16.00 1.79
CA PHE A 70 -19.30 14.89 1.98
C PHE A 70 -19.00 14.18 3.30
N ARG A 71 -20.02 13.97 4.14
CA ARG A 71 -19.87 13.26 5.40
C ARG A 71 -20.02 11.76 5.13
N ALA A 72 -18.92 11.03 5.15
CA ALA A 72 -18.93 9.58 4.94
C ALA A 72 -19.21 8.81 6.25
N ALA A 73 -18.92 9.41 7.40
CA ALA A 73 -19.31 8.86 8.69
C ALA A 73 -20.83 9.07 8.94
N PRO A 74 -21.59 8.01 9.26
CA PRO A 74 -23.04 8.11 9.48
C PRO A 74 -23.43 8.92 10.72
N ASP A 75 -22.57 9.01 11.72
CA ASP A 75 -22.76 9.81 12.94
C ASP A 75 -21.43 10.38 13.47
N ASP A 76 -21.49 11.19 14.53
CA ASP A 76 -20.31 11.87 15.12
C ASP A 76 -19.73 11.08 16.28
N ARG A 77 -19.32 9.84 16.02
CA ARG A 77 -18.63 9.02 17.02
C ARG A 77 -17.13 9.12 16.83
N ARG A 78 -16.43 9.36 17.94
CA ARG A 78 -14.99 9.59 17.96
C ARG A 78 -14.28 8.57 18.83
N THR A 79 -13.04 8.26 18.46
CA THR A 79 -12.11 7.45 19.24
C THR A 79 -10.71 8.08 19.21
N VAL A 80 -9.85 7.70 20.15
CA VAL A 80 -8.47 8.20 20.23
C VAL A 80 -7.55 7.25 19.47
N VAL A 81 -6.81 7.77 18.49
CA VAL A 81 -5.81 7.03 17.72
C VAL A 81 -4.51 7.81 17.69
N ASN A 82 -3.44 7.25 18.25
CA ASN A 82 -2.13 7.90 18.39
C ASN A 82 -2.24 9.30 19.02
N GLY A 83 -3.02 9.42 20.10
CA GLY A 83 -3.19 10.69 20.83
C GLY A 83 -4.08 11.74 20.15
N GLN A 84 -4.75 11.41 19.04
CA GLN A 84 -5.64 12.33 18.31
C GLN A 84 -7.06 11.77 18.24
N LEU A 85 -8.07 12.67 18.23
CA LEU A 85 -9.46 12.29 18.03
C LEU A 85 -9.75 12.06 16.55
N GLU A 86 -10.30 10.88 16.23
CA GLU A 86 -10.70 10.50 14.88
C GLU A 86 -12.15 9.99 14.88
N SER A 87 -12.84 10.11 13.75
CA SER A 87 -14.11 9.40 13.51
C SER A 87 -13.91 7.90 13.66
N VAL A 88 -14.90 7.17 14.20
CA VAL A 88 -14.91 5.69 14.18
C VAL A 88 -15.01 5.14 12.74
N TRP A 89 -15.49 5.94 11.79
CA TRP A 89 -15.35 5.74 10.35
C TRP A 89 -14.44 6.80 9.73
N PRO A 90 -13.11 6.61 9.80
CA PRO A 90 -12.17 7.51 9.16
C PRO A 90 -12.22 7.28 7.65
N VAL A 91 -11.74 8.26 6.88
CA VAL A 91 -11.50 8.12 5.45
C VAL A 91 -10.02 8.38 5.19
N HIS A 92 -9.38 7.51 4.43
CA HIS A 92 -7.99 7.72 4.00
C HIS A 92 -7.86 8.96 3.11
N GLY A 93 -6.74 9.68 3.24
CA GLY A 93 -6.41 10.91 2.50
C GLY A 93 -6.58 10.75 0.98
N SER A 94 -5.95 9.72 0.43
CA SER A 94 -6.09 9.29 -0.96
C SER A 94 -7.46 8.66 -1.19
N VAL A 95 -8.41 9.45 -1.71
CA VAL A 95 -9.68 8.93 -2.25
C VAL A 95 -9.51 8.53 -3.71
N LEU A 96 -10.01 7.37 -4.10
CA LEU A 96 -9.87 6.87 -5.47
C LEU A 96 -10.82 7.63 -6.41
N VAL A 97 -10.32 8.06 -7.57
CA VAL A 97 -11.18 8.45 -8.69
C VAL A 97 -11.11 7.39 -9.77
N HIS A 98 -12.25 6.78 -10.09
CA HIS A 98 -12.34 5.71 -11.07
C HIS A 98 -13.63 5.83 -11.89
N GLN A 99 -13.53 5.76 -13.22
CA GLN A 99 -14.66 5.89 -14.14
C GLN A 99 -15.58 7.11 -13.85
N ASP A 100 -14.95 8.28 -13.70
CA ASP A 100 -15.60 9.57 -13.38
C ASP A 100 -16.45 9.55 -12.09
N LYS A 101 -16.02 8.77 -11.10
CA LYS A 101 -16.64 8.70 -9.76
C LYS A 101 -15.56 8.77 -8.70
N VAL A 102 -15.84 9.47 -7.61
CA VAL A 102 -15.02 9.38 -6.39
C VAL A 102 -15.50 8.15 -5.62
N VAL A 103 -14.60 7.22 -5.36
CA VAL A 103 -14.86 5.99 -4.63
C VAL A 103 -14.23 6.10 -3.26
N VAL A 104 -15.03 5.88 -2.23
CA VAL A 104 -14.67 6.14 -0.83
C VAL A 104 -15.00 4.93 0.01
N ALA A 105 -14.07 4.54 0.88
CA ALA A 105 -14.32 3.61 1.97
C ALA A 105 -14.19 4.35 3.31
N ALA A 106 -15.21 4.26 4.15
CA ALA A 106 -15.24 4.88 5.48
C ALA A 106 -15.50 3.81 6.55
N GLY A 107 -14.59 3.67 7.51
CA GLY A 107 -14.63 2.59 8.51
C GLY A 107 -13.25 2.07 8.84
N ARG A 108 -13.09 1.35 9.95
CA ARG A 108 -11.83 0.66 10.29
C ARG A 108 -11.87 -0.82 9.95
N SER A 109 -13.01 -1.45 10.19
CA SER A 109 -13.21 -2.89 10.08
C SER A 109 -14.64 -3.18 9.66
N SER A 110 -14.83 -4.16 8.79
CA SER A 110 -16.15 -4.65 8.43
C SER A 110 -16.91 -5.32 9.59
N TYR A 111 -16.23 -5.62 10.71
CA TYR A 111 -16.83 -6.23 11.90
C TYR A 111 -17.24 -5.22 12.97
N LEU A 112 -16.69 -4.02 12.94
CA LEU A 112 -16.84 -3.04 14.01
C LEU A 112 -17.69 -1.87 13.53
N ASP A 113 -18.34 -1.21 14.48
CA ASP A 113 -19.00 0.08 14.26
C ASP A 113 -19.97 0.11 13.06
N GLY A 114 -20.67 -0.99 12.77
CA GLY A 114 -21.60 -1.04 11.63
C GLY A 114 -20.94 -1.19 10.26
N GLY A 115 -19.66 -1.61 10.23
CA GLY A 115 -18.96 -2.02 9.02
C GLY A 115 -18.24 -0.89 8.29
N ILE A 116 -17.79 -1.20 7.07
CA ILE A 116 -17.14 -0.23 6.18
C ILE A 116 -18.18 0.26 5.17
N ARG A 117 -18.38 1.57 5.10
CA ARG A 117 -19.28 2.19 4.13
C ARG A 117 -18.54 2.50 2.85
N LEU A 118 -19.09 2.03 1.75
CA LEU A 118 -18.59 2.25 0.40
C LEU A 118 -19.47 3.27 -0.30
N TYR A 119 -18.90 4.37 -0.75
CA TYR A 119 -19.61 5.41 -1.47
C TYR A 119 -19.06 5.57 -2.87
N ARG A 120 -19.96 5.86 -3.81
CA ARG A 120 -19.61 6.46 -5.10
C ARG A 120 -20.22 7.86 -5.13
N LEU A 121 -19.39 8.86 -5.37
CA LEU A 121 -19.80 10.27 -5.42
C LEU A 121 -19.53 10.86 -6.80
N ASP A 122 -20.37 11.82 -7.18
CA ASP A 122 -20.11 12.70 -8.32
C ASP A 122 -18.89 13.58 -8.01
N PRO A 123 -17.81 13.54 -8.82
CA PRO A 123 -16.59 14.28 -8.49
C PRO A 123 -16.77 15.80 -8.43
N LYS A 124 -17.70 16.36 -9.23
CA LYS A 124 -17.89 17.81 -9.34
C LYS A 124 -18.69 18.38 -8.17
N THR A 125 -19.68 17.64 -7.70
CA THR A 125 -20.68 18.13 -6.74
C THR A 125 -20.58 17.49 -5.37
N GLY A 126 -19.89 16.36 -5.25
CA GLY A 126 -19.88 15.55 -4.03
C GLY A 126 -21.21 14.83 -3.78
N ARG A 127 -22.16 14.87 -4.73
CA ARG A 127 -23.45 14.19 -4.60
C ARG A 127 -23.23 12.68 -4.54
N MET A 128 -23.80 12.04 -3.53
CA MET A 128 -23.81 10.59 -3.42
C MET A 128 -24.60 9.95 -4.57
N LEU A 129 -23.95 9.06 -5.32
CA LEU A 129 -24.52 8.28 -6.40
C LEU A 129 -24.99 6.91 -5.91
N SER A 130 -24.23 6.30 -5.00
CA SER A 130 -24.62 5.08 -4.32
C SER A 130 -23.91 4.93 -2.98
N GLU A 131 -24.51 4.14 -2.12
CA GLU A 131 -23.95 3.68 -0.85
C GLU A 131 -24.14 2.17 -0.73
N THR A 132 -23.13 1.50 -0.20
CA THR A 132 -23.15 0.08 0.13
C THR A 132 -22.40 -0.12 1.43
N VAL A 133 -22.86 -1.03 2.28
CA VAL A 133 -22.18 -1.32 3.55
C VAL A 133 -21.56 -2.71 3.49
N MET A 134 -20.25 -2.79 3.70
CA MET A 134 -19.53 -4.04 3.90
C MET A 134 -19.54 -4.40 5.38
N TYR A 135 -20.45 -5.30 5.77
CA TYR A 135 -20.64 -5.78 7.14
C TYR A 135 -20.37 -7.29 7.25
N SER A 136 -19.71 -7.74 8.31
CA SER A 136 -19.10 -9.07 8.34
C SER A 136 -19.61 -10.08 9.39
N PRO A 137 -20.45 -9.74 10.37
CA PRO A 137 -21.33 -10.73 11.00
C PRO A 137 -22.62 -10.93 10.20
N ASP A 138 -23.21 -12.12 10.30
CA ASP A 138 -24.55 -12.40 9.78
C ASP A 138 -25.56 -11.40 10.41
N PRO A 139 -26.31 -10.62 9.60
CA PRO A 139 -27.16 -9.56 10.12
C PRO A 139 -28.29 -10.04 11.04
N GLU A 140 -28.76 -11.28 10.87
CA GLU A 140 -29.89 -11.83 11.63
C GLU A 140 -29.42 -12.46 12.95
N THR A 141 -28.31 -13.19 12.91
CA THR A 141 -27.82 -14.01 14.03
C THR A 141 -26.66 -13.37 14.79
N GLY A 142 -26.01 -12.36 14.22
CA GLY A 142 -24.81 -11.72 14.76
C GLY A 142 -23.57 -12.62 14.77
N LYS A 143 -23.64 -13.82 14.20
CA LYS A 143 -22.53 -14.78 14.18
C LYS A 143 -21.58 -14.47 13.05
N GLN A 144 -20.30 -14.78 13.25
CA GLN A 144 -19.34 -14.72 12.15
C GLN A 144 -19.74 -15.73 11.06
N PRO A 145 -19.67 -15.36 9.78
CA PRO A 145 -19.93 -16.27 8.68
C PRO A 145 -18.91 -17.41 8.76
N THR A 146 -19.35 -18.61 8.38
CA THR A 146 -18.42 -19.73 8.26
C THR A 146 -17.44 -19.40 7.13
N PRO A 147 -16.12 -19.43 7.39
CA PRO A 147 -15.14 -19.17 6.35
C PRO A 147 -15.34 -20.05 5.12
N VAL A 148 -15.33 -19.44 3.93
CA VAL A 148 -15.35 -20.17 2.65
C VAL A 148 -14.09 -21.04 2.53
N GLU A 149 -12.96 -20.50 3.00
CA GLU A 149 -11.68 -21.23 3.10
C GLU A 149 -11.32 -21.39 4.58
N ARG A 150 -10.93 -22.61 4.99
CA ARG A 150 -10.68 -23.00 6.40
C ARG A 150 -9.71 -22.11 7.19
N GLN A 151 -8.99 -21.22 6.53
CA GLN A 151 -7.82 -20.53 7.06
C GLN A 151 -7.90 -19.00 7.03
N ASP A 152 -8.95 -18.44 6.41
CA ASP A 152 -9.14 -16.99 6.29
C ASP A 152 -10.38 -16.54 7.07
N VAL A 153 -10.23 -15.48 7.87
CA VAL A 153 -11.37 -14.82 8.49
C VAL A 153 -12.02 -13.95 7.41
N GLN A 154 -13.32 -14.14 7.15
CA GLN A 154 -14.08 -13.26 6.26
C GLN A 154 -14.04 -11.82 6.79
N GLY A 155 -14.28 -10.81 5.97
CA GLY A 155 -14.21 -9.40 6.40
C GLY A 155 -12.92 -8.69 5.97
N ALA A 156 -12.86 -7.38 6.20
CA ALA A 156 -11.78 -6.54 5.72
C ALA A 156 -11.46 -5.44 6.72
N LEU A 157 -10.19 -5.04 6.75
CA LEU A 157 -9.75 -3.77 7.32
C LEU A 157 -9.72 -2.73 6.20
N SER A 158 -9.97 -1.48 6.56
CA SER A 158 -9.86 -0.39 5.59
C SER A 158 -8.41 -0.16 5.16
N ASP A 159 -8.25 0.35 3.94
CA ASP A 159 -6.99 0.81 3.36
C ASP A 159 -7.29 1.77 2.20
N ILE A 160 -6.23 2.36 1.63
CA ILE A 160 -6.32 3.09 0.36
C ILE A 160 -6.90 2.16 -0.72
N LEU A 161 -7.89 2.68 -1.44
CA LEU A 161 -8.54 1.95 -2.52
C LEU A 161 -7.68 1.96 -3.79
N LEU A 162 -7.67 0.82 -4.48
CA LEU A 162 -6.94 0.62 -5.72
C LEU A 162 -7.91 0.23 -6.83
N ALA A 163 -7.54 0.49 -8.08
CA ALA A 163 -8.31 0.04 -9.24
C ALA A 163 -7.41 -0.64 -10.25
N ASP A 164 -7.93 -1.69 -10.88
CA ASP A 164 -7.34 -2.30 -12.07
C ASP A 164 -8.46 -2.71 -13.04
N GLY A 165 -8.33 -2.32 -14.31
CA GLY A 165 -9.41 -2.45 -15.28
C GLY A 165 -10.68 -1.70 -14.85
N GLY A 166 -11.80 -2.42 -14.71
CA GLY A 166 -13.08 -1.86 -14.23
C GLY A 166 -13.37 -2.16 -12.75
N ASP A 167 -12.44 -2.81 -12.06
CA ASP A 167 -12.63 -3.31 -10.70
C ASP A 167 -11.95 -2.39 -9.68
N VAL A 168 -12.55 -2.31 -8.49
CA VAL A 168 -11.99 -1.60 -7.33
C VAL A 168 -11.67 -2.59 -6.23
N TYR A 169 -10.55 -2.38 -5.56
CA TYR A 169 -10.01 -3.25 -4.53
C TYR A 169 -9.70 -2.48 -3.25
N MET A 170 -9.84 -3.17 -2.12
CA MET A 170 -9.40 -2.73 -0.81
C MET A 170 -8.72 -3.92 -0.14
N ARG A 171 -7.46 -3.78 0.28
CA ARG A 171 -6.66 -4.94 0.73
C ARG A 171 -6.66 -6.02 -0.35
N HIS A 172 -6.89 -7.28 0.03
CA HIS A 172 -7.00 -8.43 -0.85
C HIS A 172 -8.42 -8.62 -1.43
N VAL A 173 -9.35 -7.70 -1.15
CA VAL A 173 -10.78 -7.84 -1.45
C VAL A 173 -11.15 -7.00 -2.66
N LYS A 174 -11.75 -7.62 -3.68
CA LYS A 174 -12.47 -6.89 -4.73
C LYS A 174 -13.81 -6.39 -4.17
N LEU A 175 -14.08 -5.10 -4.34
CA LEU A 175 -15.28 -4.46 -3.83
C LEU A 175 -16.47 -4.69 -4.76
N ASP A 176 -17.59 -5.03 -4.14
CA ASP A 176 -18.92 -5.09 -4.76
C ASP A 176 -19.76 -3.93 -4.22
N PHE A 177 -20.14 -3.02 -5.13
CA PHE A 177 -20.94 -1.83 -4.82
C PHE A 177 -22.46 -2.07 -4.92
N GLU A 178 -22.89 -3.32 -5.08
CA GLU A 178 -24.30 -3.71 -5.01
C GLU A 178 -24.58 -4.49 -3.73
N GLY A 179 -23.84 -5.59 -3.50
CA GLY A 179 -24.06 -6.48 -2.37
C GLY A 179 -23.15 -6.25 -1.16
N GLY A 180 -22.14 -5.38 -1.24
CA GLY A 180 -21.17 -5.15 -0.16
C GLY A 180 -20.30 -6.38 0.13
N SER A 181 -20.27 -7.32 -0.81
CA SER A 181 -19.74 -8.66 -0.64
C SER A 181 -18.29 -8.80 -1.15
N GLN A 182 -17.57 -9.81 -0.65
CA GLN A 182 -16.18 -10.13 -1.06
C GLN A 182 -16.13 -11.10 -2.26
N THR A 183 -17.04 -10.95 -3.22
CA THR A 183 -17.43 -12.06 -4.10
C THR A 183 -16.44 -12.42 -5.20
N ASN A 184 -15.39 -11.63 -5.44
CA ASN A 184 -14.50 -11.86 -6.58
C ASN A 184 -13.01 -11.70 -6.23
N LYS A 185 -12.17 -12.60 -6.75
CA LYS A 185 -10.71 -12.49 -6.72
C LYS A 185 -10.25 -11.80 -8.00
N GLY A 186 -9.24 -10.94 -7.90
CA GLY A 186 -8.65 -10.24 -9.04
C GLY A 186 -7.20 -9.92 -8.73
N VAL A 187 -6.33 -9.93 -9.74
CA VAL A 187 -4.89 -9.71 -9.53
C VAL A 187 -4.67 -8.22 -9.37
N HIS A 188 -4.18 -7.79 -8.22
CA HIS A 188 -3.94 -6.38 -7.93
C HIS A 188 -2.81 -6.24 -6.91
N LEU A 189 -2.27 -5.03 -6.80
CA LEU A 189 -1.38 -4.65 -5.71
C LEU A 189 -2.17 -4.60 -4.40
N PHE A 190 -1.63 -5.14 -3.31
CA PHE A 190 -2.10 -4.83 -1.97
C PHE A 190 -1.02 -5.14 -0.93
N SER A 191 -1.28 -4.72 0.31
CA SER A 191 -0.51 -5.09 1.49
C SER A 191 -1.43 -5.75 2.51
N PRO A 192 -1.03 -6.87 3.14
CA PRO A 192 -1.81 -7.51 4.19
C PRO A 192 -1.91 -6.65 5.47
N ILE A 193 -1.08 -5.61 5.62
CA ILE A 193 -1.01 -4.79 6.84
C ILE A 193 -1.28 -3.29 6.64
N GLY A 194 -0.98 -2.73 5.47
CA GLY A 194 -1.12 -1.31 5.19
C GLY A 194 -0.34 -0.96 3.94
N LEU A 195 -0.93 -0.19 3.02
CA LEU A 195 -0.08 0.55 2.08
C LEU A 195 0.69 1.66 2.82
N LEU A 196 0.08 2.21 3.88
CA LEU A 196 0.68 3.25 4.73
C LEU A 196 1.50 2.71 5.93
N ASP A 197 1.58 1.38 6.11
CA ASP A 197 2.36 0.80 7.21
C ASP A 197 3.83 0.65 6.80
N ASP A 198 4.70 1.42 7.46
CA ASP A 198 6.15 1.44 7.20
C ASP A 198 6.95 0.56 8.17
N THR A 199 6.27 -0.21 9.03
CA THR A 199 6.92 -1.05 10.04
C THR A 199 7.73 -2.16 9.39
N TRP A 200 8.82 -2.57 10.03
CA TRP A 200 9.74 -3.60 9.51
C TRP A 200 9.42 -5.00 9.99
N TRP A 201 8.13 -5.32 10.04
CA TRP A 201 7.68 -6.65 10.38
C TRP A 201 7.97 -7.65 9.25
N HIS A 202 8.38 -8.87 9.58
CA HIS A 202 8.86 -9.82 8.57
C HIS A 202 7.75 -10.37 7.65
N ARG A 203 6.47 -10.18 8.02
CA ARG A 203 5.30 -10.51 7.19
C ARG A 203 4.69 -9.29 6.50
N ALA A 204 5.33 -8.13 6.66
CA ALA A 204 4.96 -6.86 6.04
C ALA A 204 5.62 -6.73 4.67
N TYR A 205 4.88 -7.06 3.61
CA TYR A 205 5.32 -6.78 2.26
C TYR A 205 4.10 -6.62 1.35
N TRP A 206 4.27 -5.77 0.34
CA TRP A 206 3.32 -5.60 -0.73
C TRP A 206 3.42 -6.76 -1.70
N VAL A 207 2.31 -7.09 -2.33
CA VAL A 207 2.14 -8.24 -3.20
C VAL A 207 1.25 -7.86 -4.37
N VAL A 208 1.58 -8.36 -5.56
CA VAL A 208 0.68 -8.36 -6.72
C VAL A 208 0.13 -9.77 -6.89
N SER A 209 -1.12 -10.00 -6.48
CA SER A 209 -1.76 -11.31 -6.48
C SER A 209 -3.28 -11.17 -6.44
N ASP A 210 -4.00 -12.27 -6.66
CA ASP A 210 -5.44 -12.38 -6.44
C ASP A 210 -5.80 -13.06 -5.11
N HIS A 211 -4.80 -13.49 -4.35
CA HIS A 211 -4.95 -14.09 -3.02
C HIS A 211 -3.69 -13.88 -2.17
N PHE A 212 -3.85 -14.02 -0.85
CA PHE A 212 -2.75 -14.00 0.10
C PHE A 212 -2.89 -15.11 1.14
N LEU A 213 -1.84 -15.91 1.33
CA LEU A 213 -1.86 -16.98 2.33
C LEU A 213 -1.41 -16.43 3.70
N ALA A 214 -2.32 -15.77 4.42
CA ALA A 214 -2.04 -15.15 5.72
C ALA A 214 -1.85 -16.16 6.88
N HIS A 215 -2.22 -17.42 6.66
CA HIS A 215 -2.26 -18.45 7.70
C HIS A 215 -0.88 -18.92 8.17
N TRP A 216 -0.88 -19.76 9.22
CA TRP A 216 0.32 -20.41 9.77
C TRP A 216 1.10 -21.12 8.66
N SER A 217 2.29 -20.61 8.34
CA SER A 217 3.20 -21.10 7.29
C SER A 217 2.79 -20.88 5.82
N GLY A 218 1.84 -19.98 5.54
CA GLY A 218 1.46 -19.56 4.18
C GLY A 218 2.28 -18.39 3.63
N TRP A 219 2.55 -17.40 4.48
CA TRP A 219 3.12 -16.10 4.11
C TRP A 219 4.43 -16.19 3.32
N TRP A 220 5.35 -17.09 3.66
CA TRP A 220 6.63 -17.16 2.94
C TRP A 220 6.47 -17.81 1.56
N LYS A 221 5.45 -18.64 1.35
CA LYS A 221 5.23 -19.34 0.08
C LYS A 221 4.82 -18.34 -0.99
N ILE A 222 3.83 -17.51 -0.68
CA ILE A 222 3.29 -16.54 -1.65
C ILE A 222 4.38 -15.55 -2.09
N GLY A 223 5.17 -14.99 -1.16
CA GLY A 223 6.24 -14.04 -1.49
C GLY A 223 7.35 -14.59 -2.42
N ASN A 224 7.48 -15.92 -2.55
CA ASN A 224 8.42 -16.56 -3.46
C ASN A 224 7.83 -16.87 -4.85
N VAL A 225 6.51 -16.77 -5.04
CA VAL A 225 5.83 -17.18 -6.29
C VAL A 225 5.15 -16.02 -7.02
N VAL A 226 4.86 -14.92 -6.32
CA VAL A 226 4.32 -13.68 -6.92
C VAL A 226 5.24 -12.49 -6.69
N PRO A 227 5.12 -11.41 -7.49
CA PRO A 227 5.81 -10.15 -7.20
C PRO A 227 5.50 -9.70 -5.78
N ALA A 228 6.56 -9.57 -4.97
CA ALA A 228 6.45 -9.30 -3.54
C ALA A 228 7.69 -8.59 -3.04
N GLY A 229 7.50 -7.52 -2.27
CA GLY A 229 8.56 -6.65 -1.77
C GLY A 229 8.04 -5.68 -0.71
N ARG A 230 8.94 -5.00 0.00
CA ARG A 230 8.57 -3.98 1.01
C ARG A 230 7.76 -2.86 0.36
N ILE A 231 8.22 -2.42 -0.80
CA ILE A 231 7.56 -1.43 -1.64
C ILE A 231 7.61 -1.94 -3.08
N LEU A 232 6.53 -1.71 -3.82
CA LEU A 232 6.41 -2.04 -5.23
C LEU A 232 5.97 -0.81 -6.00
N SER A 233 6.45 -0.68 -7.22
CA SER A 233 5.95 0.26 -8.23
C SER A 233 5.76 -0.52 -9.52
N TYR A 234 4.82 -0.15 -10.37
CA TYR A 234 4.54 -0.92 -11.57
C TYR A 234 4.08 -0.04 -12.72
N ASP A 235 4.38 -0.50 -13.92
CA ASP A 235 3.83 0.01 -15.17
C ASP A 235 2.83 -1.01 -15.75
N GLU A 236 2.43 -0.86 -17.01
CA GLU A 236 1.50 -1.79 -17.66
C GLU A 236 2.06 -3.22 -17.79
N ALA A 237 3.37 -3.38 -17.95
CA ALA A 237 4.02 -4.65 -18.27
C ALA A 237 4.84 -5.24 -17.10
N SER A 238 5.26 -4.41 -16.15
CA SER A 238 6.33 -4.74 -15.21
C SER A 238 6.00 -4.34 -13.78
N VAL A 239 6.46 -5.16 -12.85
CA VAL A 239 6.53 -4.82 -11.43
C VAL A 239 8.00 -4.61 -11.06
N PHE A 240 8.28 -3.46 -10.48
CA PHE A 240 9.54 -3.11 -9.83
C PHE A 240 9.36 -3.21 -8.33
N GLY A 241 10.36 -3.73 -7.64
CA GLY A 241 10.23 -3.89 -6.20
C GLY A 241 11.55 -3.90 -5.48
N TYR A 242 11.48 -3.54 -4.20
CA TYR A 242 12.56 -3.75 -3.25
C TYR A 242 12.10 -4.81 -2.25
N GLY A 243 12.67 -6.01 -2.33
CA GLY A 243 12.18 -7.17 -1.60
C GLY A 243 13.27 -8.17 -1.28
N ARG A 244 12.92 -9.21 -0.54
CA ARG A 244 13.87 -10.28 -0.22
C ARG A 244 14.12 -11.12 -1.47
N ASN A 245 15.36 -11.52 -1.67
CA ASN A 245 15.74 -12.51 -2.69
C ASN A 245 15.00 -13.85 -2.50
N LYS A 246 14.69 -14.20 -1.25
CA LYS A 246 13.91 -15.37 -0.88
C LYS A 246 13.20 -15.12 0.45
N TYR A 247 11.97 -15.63 0.58
CA TYR A 247 11.26 -15.71 1.85
C TYR A 247 11.45 -17.11 2.42
N VAL A 248 12.31 -17.26 3.42
CA VAL A 248 12.65 -18.57 3.99
C VAL A 248 11.46 -19.12 4.77
N GLY A 249 11.18 -20.41 4.56
CA GLY A 249 10.09 -21.09 5.21
C GLY A 249 10.29 -21.29 6.71
N GLY A 250 9.20 -21.18 7.46
CA GLY A 250 9.17 -21.45 8.90
C GLY A 250 7.81 -21.14 9.54
N ASN A 251 7.52 -21.85 10.63
CA ASN A 251 6.26 -21.73 11.36
C ASN A 251 6.16 -20.44 12.20
N THR A 252 7.29 -19.89 12.63
CA THR A 252 7.36 -18.74 13.55
C THR A 252 7.70 -17.42 12.87
N GLY A 253 8.05 -17.43 11.58
CA GLY A 253 8.42 -16.21 10.86
C GLY A 253 9.76 -15.61 11.27
N GLN A 254 10.59 -16.35 12.01
CA GLN A 254 11.93 -15.92 12.34
C GLN A 254 12.74 -15.72 11.06
N TRP A 255 13.38 -14.56 10.96
CA TRP A 255 14.39 -14.30 9.96
C TRP A 255 15.53 -15.30 10.17
N ARG A 256 15.73 -16.21 9.21
CA ARG A 256 16.61 -17.38 9.39
C ARG A 256 18.04 -17.16 8.94
N GLY A 257 18.40 -15.98 8.44
CA GLY A 257 19.72 -15.71 7.90
C GLY A 257 19.89 -16.04 6.42
N GLY A 258 20.77 -15.28 5.76
CA GLY A 258 21.11 -15.42 4.33
C GLY A 258 20.12 -14.78 3.34
N GLU A 259 19.00 -14.26 3.82
CA GLU A 259 18.11 -13.42 3.02
C GLU A 259 18.75 -12.05 2.80
N THR A 260 18.77 -11.56 1.57
CA THR A 260 19.24 -10.21 1.23
C THR A 260 18.11 -9.45 0.57
N TYR A 261 17.99 -8.16 0.89
CA TYR A 261 17.10 -7.30 0.13
C TYR A 261 17.76 -6.91 -1.20
N ARG A 262 16.96 -6.91 -2.25
CA ARG A 262 17.39 -6.62 -3.60
C ARG A 262 16.33 -5.78 -4.29
N LEU A 263 16.78 -4.88 -5.13
CA LEU A 263 15.95 -4.30 -6.17
C LEU A 263 15.71 -5.38 -7.22
N PHE A 264 14.51 -5.47 -7.76
CA PHE A 264 14.17 -6.40 -8.82
C PHE A 264 13.17 -5.80 -9.79
N ALA A 265 13.12 -6.37 -10.99
CA ALA A 265 11.98 -6.27 -11.87
C ALA A 265 11.52 -7.64 -12.34
N CYS A 266 10.21 -7.80 -12.46
CA CYS A 266 9.58 -8.98 -13.05
C CYS A 266 8.37 -8.55 -13.88
N ASP A 267 7.86 -9.48 -14.69
CA ASP A 267 6.64 -9.23 -15.46
C ASP A 267 5.45 -9.06 -14.52
N ARG A 268 4.52 -8.18 -14.88
CA ARG A 268 3.28 -7.92 -14.14
C ARG A 268 2.28 -9.08 -14.19
N ALA A 269 2.57 -10.15 -14.95
CA ALA A 269 1.62 -11.23 -15.22
C ALA A 269 1.39 -12.15 -14.00
N PRO A 270 0.13 -12.58 -13.76
CA PRO A 270 -0.16 -13.55 -12.72
C PRO A 270 0.32 -14.94 -13.14
N ALA A 271 0.99 -15.66 -12.25
CA ALA A 271 0.98 -17.11 -12.33
C ALA A 271 -0.46 -17.59 -12.06
N ARG A 272 -1.30 -17.72 -13.10
CA ARG A 272 -2.59 -18.41 -12.99
C ARG A 272 -2.40 -19.90 -13.21
N GLU A 273 -2.71 -20.71 -12.20
CA GLU A 273 -3.53 -21.89 -12.46
C GLU A 273 -5.00 -21.42 -12.51
N PRO A 274 -5.86 -21.99 -13.38
CA PRO A 274 -7.28 -21.73 -13.33
C PRO A 274 -7.83 -22.13 -11.95
N PRO A 275 -8.83 -21.41 -11.40
CA PRO A 275 -9.49 -21.86 -10.19
C PRO A 275 -10.05 -23.26 -10.42
N GLN A 276 -9.58 -24.24 -9.66
CA GLN A 276 -10.22 -25.55 -9.69
C GLN A 276 -11.66 -25.39 -9.18
N PRO A 277 -12.66 -25.95 -9.87
CA PRO A 277 -14.03 -25.92 -9.38
C PRO A 277 -14.06 -26.49 -7.96
N PRO A 278 -14.92 -25.96 -7.07
CA PRO A 278 -15.04 -26.47 -5.72
C PRO A 278 -15.36 -27.96 -5.82
N LYS A 279 -14.46 -28.79 -5.27
CA LYS A 279 -14.74 -30.22 -5.13
C LYS A 279 -15.93 -30.34 -4.19
N THR A 280 -17.11 -30.63 -4.73
CA THR A 280 -18.24 -31.13 -3.95
C THR A 280 -17.76 -32.36 -3.20
N GLN A 281 -17.44 -32.20 -1.92
CA GLN A 281 -17.22 -33.35 -1.05
C GLN A 281 -18.60 -33.89 -0.71
N PRO A 282 -18.93 -35.14 -1.08
CA PRO A 282 -20.09 -35.77 -0.49
C PRO A 282 -19.89 -35.85 1.02
N ALA A 283 -20.98 -35.72 1.78
CA ALA A 283 -20.98 -35.82 3.23
C ALA A 283 -20.17 -37.05 3.66
N ARG A 284 -19.10 -36.82 4.43
CA ARG A 284 -18.22 -37.88 4.93
C ARG A 284 -19.03 -38.85 5.79
N LYS A 285 -19.34 -40.03 5.23
CA LYS A 285 -19.54 -41.24 6.04
C LYS A 285 -18.19 -41.90 6.24
N ASP A 286 -17.95 -42.25 7.50
CA ASP A 286 -16.92 -43.14 8.03
C ASP A 286 -15.45 -42.69 7.96
N ALA A 287 -14.97 -42.32 9.13
CA ALA A 287 -13.57 -42.08 9.44
C ALA A 287 -12.81 -43.41 9.58
N SER A 288 -12.39 -44.02 8.47
CA SER A 288 -11.28 -44.99 8.50
C SER A 288 -10.61 -45.16 7.14
N LYS A 289 -9.64 -44.28 6.85
CA LYS A 289 -8.42 -44.50 6.03
C LYS A 289 -7.78 -43.13 5.77
N LYS A 290 -6.62 -42.85 6.39
CA LYS A 290 -5.80 -41.68 6.09
C LYS A 290 -5.14 -41.85 4.71
N GLY A 291 -5.89 -41.59 3.65
CA GLY A 291 -5.31 -41.37 2.32
C GLY A 291 -4.52 -40.08 2.33
N ARG A 292 -3.21 -40.15 2.03
CA ARG A 292 -2.39 -38.97 1.72
C ARG A 292 -3.01 -38.33 0.48
N GLY A 293 -3.73 -37.22 0.66
CA GLY A 293 -4.20 -36.41 -0.46
C GLY A 293 -3.01 -36.07 -1.37
N THR A 294 -3.18 -36.25 -2.68
CA THR A 294 -2.21 -35.81 -3.69
C THR A 294 -1.99 -34.32 -3.50
N ARG A 295 -0.82 -33.97 -2.98
CA ARG A 295 -0.39 -32.58 -2.79
C ARG A 295 -0.19 -32.01 -4.19
N GLN A 296 -0.97 -31.01 -4.58
CA GLN A 296 -0.70 -30.27 -5.81
C GLN A 296 0.77 -29.81 -5.79
N PRO A 297 1.50 -29.92 -6.92
CA PRO A 297 2.84 -29.39 -7.01
C PRO A 297 2.81 -27.90 -6.68
N ALA A 298 3.81 -27.42 -5.93
CA ALA A 298 3.90 -26.01 -5.62
C ALA A 298 4.10 -25.22 -6.93
N PRO A 299 3.45 -24.05 -7.10
CA PRO A 299 3.68 -23.21 -8.26
C PRO A 299 5.18 -22.86 -8.37
N PRO A 300 5.70 -22.70 -9.61
CA PRO A 300 7.10 -22.39 -9.80
C PRO A 300 7.45 -21.05 -9.12
N PRO A 301 8.69 -20.88 -8.64
CA PRO A 301 9.13 -19.60 -8.10
C PRO A 301 8.98 -18.48 -9.12
N LYS A 302 8.75 -17.26 -8.63
CA LYS A 302 8.78 -16.08 -9.49
C LYS A 302 10.17 -15.96 -10.12
N THR A 303 10.20 -15.53 -11.38
CA THR A 303 11.46 -15.27 -12.08
C THR A 303 11.59 -13.76 -12.23
N ASN A 304 12.69 -13.20 -11.75
CA ASN A 304 13.02 -11.80 -11.93
C ASN A 304 13.79 -11.64 -13.24
N ARG A 305 13.44 -10.65 -14.06
CA ARG A 305 14.18 -10.30 -15.28
C ARG A 305 15.58 -9.81 -14.93
N TRP A 306 15.70 -9.07 -13.84
CA TRP A 306 16.96 -8.66 -13.26
C TRP A 306 16.82 -8.45 -11.75
N GLU A 307 17.95 -8.53 -11.04
CA GLU A 307 18.09 -8.21 -9.63
C GLU A 307 19.34 -7.35 -9.41
N THR A 308 19.28 -6.43 -8.47
CA THR A 308 20.41 -5.56 -8.13
C THR A 308 20.51 -5.40 -6.60
N PRO A 309 21.65 -5.76 -5.99
CA PRO A 309 21.87 -5.48 -4.58
C PRO A 309 21.97 -3.96 -4.36
N LEU A 310 21.45 -3.47 -3.23
CA LEU A 310 21.49 -2.05 -2.89
C LEU A 310 22.31 -1.83 -1.61
N PRO A 311 22.99 -0.67 -1.49
CA PRO A 311 23.70 -0.30 -0.26
C PRO A 311 22.80 0.45 0.73
N PHE A 312 21.49 0.48 0.53
CA PHE A 312 20.52 1.20 1.34
C PHE A 312 19.13 0.55 1.31
N TYR A 313 18.34 0.81 2.35
CA TYR A 313 16.95 0.38 2.44
C TYR A 313 16.06 1.32 1.65
N VAL A 314 15.29 0.81 0.69
CA VAL A 314 14.34 1.64 -0.06
C VAL A 314 13.13 1.96 0.81
N ARG A 315 12.86 3.26 1.00
CA ARG A 315 11.67 3.81 1.68
C ARG A 315 10.68 4.46 0.73
N ALA A 316 11.14 4.93 -0.43
CA ALA A 316 10.30 5.54 -1.45
C ALA A 316 10.77 5.11 -2.85
N MET A 317 9.81 4.87 -3.74
CA MET A 317 10.05 4.34 -5.09
C MET A 317 9.06 4.95 -6.08
N ALA A 318 9.54 5.35 -7.26
CA ALA A 318 8.68 5.78 -8.35
C ALA A 318 9.27 5.37 -9.71
N VAL A 319 8.45 4.76 -10.56
CA VAL A 319 8.80 4.50 -11.97
C VAL A 319 8.37 5.69 -12.84
N ALA A 320 9.24 6.11 -13.76
CA ALA A 320 8.98 7.18 -14.71
C ALA A 320 9.63 6.87 -16.07
N GLY A 321 8.84 6.32 -16.99
CA GLY A 321 9.36 5.79 -18.25
C GLY A 321 10.39 4.69 -18.00
N ASP A 322 11.57 4.80 -18.61
CA ASP A 322 12.63 3.80 -18.49
C ASP A 322 13.51 3.96 -17.23
N VAL A 323 13.13 4.86 -16.31
CA VAL A 323 13.90 5.14 -15.09
C VAL A 323 13.07 4.81 -13.86
N LEU A 324 13.68 4.03 -12.96
CA LEU A 324 13.20 3.74 -11.62
C LEU A 324 13.98 4.59 -10.62
N PHE A 325 13.28 5.47 -9.90
CA PHE A 325 13.84 6.24 -8.80
C PHE A 325 13.59 5.51 -7.48
N ILE A 326 14.63 5.39 -6.67
CA ILE A 326 14.57 4.76 -5.34
C ILE A 326 15.38 5.56 -4.34
N ALA A 327 14.85 5.72 -3.13
CA ALA A 327 15.56 6.43 -2.08
C ALA A 327 15.39 5.82 -0.70
N GLY A 328 16.41 5.96 0.14
CA GLY A 328 16.33 5.65 1.57
C GLY A 328 17.66 5.57 2.30
N PRO A 329 17.64 5.23 3.61
CA PRO A 329 18.80 5.30 4.48
C PRO A 329 19.80 4.17 4.22
N PRO A 330 21.11 4.41 4.41
CA PRO A 330 22.15 3.43 4.14
C PRO A 330 21.98 2.14 4.96
N GLU A 331 22.23 1.00 4.33
CA GLU A 331 22.18 -0.31 4.98
C GLU A 331 23.49 -0.54 5.73
N ARG A 332 23.38 -1.01 6.97
CA ARG A 332 24.51 -1.27 7.88
C ARG A 332 24.38 -2.61 8.62
N ILE A 333 23.49 -3.48 8.14
CA ILE A 333 23.28 -4.81 8.71
C ILE A 333 24.12 -5.83 7.92
N GLU A 334 24.89 -6.67 8.62
CA GLU A 334 25.49 -7.88 8.06
C GLU A 334 24.66 -9.10 8.42
N THR A 335 24.48 -9.99 7.46
CA THR A 335 23.86 -11.28 7.68
C THR A 335 24.93 -12.34 7.88
N ARG A 336 25.05 -12.95 9.07
CA ARG A 336 25.98 -14.07 9.31
C ARG A 336 25.22 -15.36 9.61
N GLY A 337 25.39 -16.37 8.76
CA GLY A 337 24.94 -17.75 9.00
C GLY A 337 23.42 -17.95 9.03
N GLN A 338 22.99 -19.16 9.42
CA GLN A 338 21.57 -19.48 9.71
C GLN A 338 21.37 -19.63 11.22
N GLY A 339 20.30 -19.07 11.80
CA GLY A 339 19.91 -19.28 13.21
C GLY A 339 19.62 -18.02 14.04
N GLU A 340 19.43 -18.20 15.36
CA GLU A 340 19.38 -17.09 16.31
C GLU A 340 20.72 -16.34 16.27
N GLY A 341 20.70 -15.04 15.95
CA GLY A 341 21.91 -14.24 15.71
C GLY A 341 22.23 -13.99 14.23
N ALA A 342 21.33 -14.35 13.31
CA ALA A 342 21.65 -14.21 11.90
C ALA A 342 21.77 -12.74 11.42
N LEU A 343 21.12 -11.78 12.09
CA LEU A 343 21.35 -10.34 11.87
C LEU A 343 22.45 -9.88 12.83
N THR A 344 23.64 -9.67 12.31
CA THR A 344 24.74 -9.04 13.05
C THR A 344 24.89 -7.60 12.57
N LEU A 345 24.64 -6.64 13.44
CA LEU A 345 24.95 -5.24 13.13
C LEU A 345 26.48 -5.10 13.20
N LYS A 346 27.15 -4.63 12.12
CA LYS A 346 28.61 -4.37 12.19
C LYS A 346 28.93 -3.43 13.34
N ASN A 347 28.07 -2.42 13.49
CA ASN A 347 28.01 -1.50 14.61
C ASN A 347 26.52 -1.17 14.81
N ALA A 348 25.97 -1.56 15.97
CA ALA A 348 24.56 -1.37 16.28
C ALA A 348 24.17 0.11 16.33
N GLU A 349 25.02 0.96 16.90
CA GLU A 349 24.78 2.40 17.01
C GLU A 349 24.76 3.05 15.62
N GLU A 350 25.69 2.70 14.74
CA GLU A 350 25.68 3.23 13.37
C GLU A 350 24.49 2.75 12.55
N ALA A 351 24.06 1.51 12.75
CA ALA A 351 22.89 0.97 12.06
C ALA A 351 21.60 1.66 12.53
N VAL A 352 21.45 1.88 13.85
CA VAL A 352 20.35 2.65 14.41
C VAL A 352 20.42 4.11 13.95
N ALA A 353 21.59 4.74 13.96
CA ALA A 353 21.76 6.11 13.49
C ALA A 353 21.40 6.28 12.01
N ALA A 354 21.78 5.31 11.16
CA ALA A 354 21.37 5.30 9.76
C ALA A 354 19.85 5.17 9.62
N TRP A 355 19.24 4.26 10.40
CA TRP A 355 17.81 4.05 10.41
C TRP A 355 17.00 5.28 10.83
N GLU A 356 17.45 5.95 11.88
CA GLU A 356 16.89 7.21 12.40
C GLU A 356 17.19 8.41 11.49
N GLY A 357 17.88 8.19 10.36
CA GLY A 357 18.18 9.23 9.37
C GLY A 357 19.35 10.15 9.71
N LYS A 358 20.05 9.92 10.83
CA LYS A 358 21.23 10.70 11.25
C LYS A 358 22.43 10.57 10.30
N ARG A 359 22.36 9.64 9.33
CA ARG A 359 23.38 9.45 8.28
C ARG A 359 22.88 9.87 6.89
N GLY A 360 21.78 10.62 6.83
CA GLY A 360 21.14 11.01 5.58
C GLY A 360 20.56 9.82 4.82
N ALA A 361 20.43 9.99 3.51
CA ALA A 361 19.93 8.95 2.61
C ALA A 361 20.59 9.04 1.23
N LEU A 362 20.33 8.05 0.40
CA LEU A 362 20.73 8.02 -1.00
C LEU A 362 19.47 8.02 -1.87
N LEU A 363 19.53 8.75 -2.99
CA LEU A 363 18.61 8.62 -4.11
C LEU A 363 19.37 8.05 -5.30
N TRP A 364 18.91 6.93 -5.83
CA TRP A 364 19.42 6.38 -7.08
C TRP A 364 18.37 6.51 -8.18
N ALA A 365 18.85 6.87 -9.37
CA ALA A 365 18.15 6.61 -10.63
C ALA A 365 18.68 5.30 -11.21
N VAL A 366 17.79 4.39 -11.57
CA VAL A 366 18.12 3.04 -12.03
C VAL A 366 17.41 2.77 -13.35
N SER A 367 18.09 2.11 -14.28
CA SER A 367 17.50 1.65 -15.54
C SER A 367 16.43 0.60 -15.26
N ALA A 368 15.18 0.88 -15.65
CA ALA A 368 14.08 -0.07 -15.55
C ALA A 368 14.32 -1.35 -16.39
N LYS A 369 15.12 -1.23 -17.45
CA LYS A 369 15.41 -2.33 -18.38
C LYS A 369 16.34 -3.39 -17.80
N ASP A 370 17.39 -2.97 -17.08
CA ASP A 370 18.48 -3.88 -16.69
C ASP A 370 18.99 -3.68 -15.25
N GLY A 371 18.37 -2.82 -14.45
CA GLY A 371 18.72 -2.62 -13.04
C GLY A 371 20.02 -1.85 -12.81
N LYS A 372 20.67 -1.33 -13.86
CA LYS A 372 21.92 -0.58 -13.70
C LYS A 372 21.68 0.79 -13.10
N LYS A 373 22.53 1.17 -12.14
CA LYS A 373 22.57 2.53 -11.59
C LYS A 373 22.96 3.53 -12.68
N LEU A 374 22.08 4.49 -12.93
CA LEU A 374 22.28 5.58 -13.89
C LEU A 374 22.86 6.82 -13.21
N ALA A 375 22.37 7.15 -12.02
CA ALA A 375 22.81 8.29 -11.24
C ALA A 375 22.61 8.06 -9.75
N GLU A 376 23.33 8.83 -8.94
CA GLU A 376 23.24 8.85 -7.48
C GLU A 376 23.25 10.29 -6.99
N CYS A 377 22.42 10.58 -6.00
CA CYS A 377 22.35 11.86 -5.32
C CYS A 377 22.27 11.62 -3.81
N PRO A 378 23.20 12.18 -3.00
CA PRO A 378 23.08 12.13 -1.55
C PRO A 378 21.94 13.05 -1.09
N LEU A 379 21.19 12.59 -0.10
CA LEU A 379 20.11 13.33 0.55
C LEU A 379 20.49 13.61 2.01
N GLY A 380 20.22 14.83 2.48
CA GLY A 380 20.46 15.21 3.88
C GLY A 380 19.57 14.45 4.88
N THR A 381 18.36 14.08 4.45
CA THR A 381 17.34 13.42 5.28
C THR A 381 16.68 12.28 4.49
N PRO A 382 16.35 11.13 5.13
CA PRO A 382 15.59 10.08 4.47
C PRO A 382 14.21 10.53 3.98
N PRO A 383 13.69 9.90 2.91
CA PRO A 383 12.32 10.11 2.48
C PRO A 383 11.33 9.50 3.48
N VAL A 384 10.14 10.08 3.56
CA VAL A 384 8.99 9.43 4.19
C VAL A 384 8.60 8.17 3.40
N TRP A 385 7.87 7.25 4.05
CA TRP A 385 7.42 6.02 3.40
C TRP A 385 6.51 6.34 2.21
N ASP A 386 6.80 5.76 1.04
CA ASP A 386 6.08 5.98 -0.22
C ASP A 386 5.93 7.48 -0.60
N GLY A 387 6.87 8.32 -0.15
CA GLY A 387 6.81 9.78 -0.28
C GLY A 387 7.36 10.35 -1.58
N MET A 388 7.36 9.59 -2.68
CA MET A 388 8.00 9.97 -3.94
C MET A 388 7.00 10.03 -5.09
N ALA A 389 7.10 11.06 -5.92
CA ALA A 389 6.30 11.18 -7.13
C ALA A 389 7.12 11.76 -8.27
N ALA A 390 7.05 11.16 -9.46
CA ALA A 390 7.68 11.66 -10.66
C ALA A 390 6.62 12.16 -11.64
N THR A 391 6.75 13.40 -12.12
CA THR A 391 5.80 13.98 -13.08
C THR A 391 6.38 15.23 -13.74
N THR A 392 5.97 15.51 -14.99
CA THR A 392 6.36 16.74 -15.73
C THR A 392 7.89 17.01 -15.72
N GLY A 393 8.70 15.96 -15.87
CA GLY A 393 10.16 16.06 -15.90
C GLY A 393 10.82 16.39 -14.55
N ARG A 394 10.06 16.30 -13.45
CA ARG A 394 10.51 16.57 -12.08
C ARG A 394 10.25 15.37 -11.19
N LEU A 395 11.14 15.18 -10.22
CA LEU A 395 10.97 14.22 -9.14
C LEU A 395 10.71 14.99 -7.84
N TYR A 396 9.62 14.66 -7.17
CA TYR A 396 9.25 15.21 -5.87
C TYR A 396 9.48 14.16 -4.80
N LEU A 397 10.05 14.58 -3.68
CA LEU A 397 10.36 13.70 -2.56
C LEU A 397 10.06 14.39 -1.24
N ALA A 398 9.12 13.86 -0.46
CA ALA A 398 8.88 14.30 0.90
C ALA A 398 9.88 13.64 1.85
N THR A 399 10.52 14.42 2.73
CA THR A 399 11.55 13.97 3.67
C THR A 399 11.06 13.98 5.11
N ALA A 400 11.65 13.12 5.94
CA ALA A 400 11.22 12.90 7.33
C ALA A 400 11.34 14.13 8.25
N ASP A 401 12.07 15.15 7.83
CA ASP A 401 12.22 16.45 8.51
C ASP A 401 11.16 17.48 8.07
N GLY A 402 10.17 17.07 7.27
CA GLY A 402 9.05 17.93 6.85
C GLY A 402 9.31 18.77 5.60
N ASN A 403 10.40 18.54 4.88
CA ASN A 403 10.67 19.22 3.61
C ASN A 403 10.11 18.45 2.40
N VAL A 404 9.94 19.18 1.29
CA VAL A 404 9.63 18.60 -0.03
C VAL A 404 10.72 19.03 -0.99
N LEU A 405 11.47 18.05 -1.49
CA LEU A 405 12.51 18.28 -2.49
C LEU A 405 11.89 18.22 -3.89
N CYS A 406 12.31 19.14 -4.76
CA CYS A 406 12.03 19.09 -6.19
C CYS A 406 13.36 18.91 -6.93
N LEU A 407 13.54 17.79 -7.59
CA LEU A 407 14.75 17.43 -8.31
C LEU A 407 14.47 17.43 -9.81
N THR A 408 15.40 17.97 -10.58
CA THR A 408 15.39 17.99 -12.04
C THR A 408 16.66 17.31 -12.56
N GLY A 409 16.55 16.61 -13.68
CA GLY A 409 17.75 16.17 -14.41
C GLY A 409 18.60 17.38 -14.81
N LYS A 410 19.92 17.24 -14.83
CA LYS A 410 20.77 18.19 -15.57
C LYS A 410 20.43 18.02 -17.06
N PRO A 411 20.23 19.10 -17.81
CA PRO A 411 19.95 19.04 -19.25
C PRO A 411 21.09 18.38 -20.03
#